data_AF-N6UP65-F1
#
_entry.id   AF-N6UP65-F1
#
_cell.length_a   1.000
_cell.length_b   1.000
_cell.length_c   1.000
_cell.angle_alpha   90.00
_cell.angle_beta   90.00
_cell.angle_gamma   90.00
#
_symmetry.space_group_name_H-M   'P 1'
#
loop_
_entity.id
_entity.type
_entity.pdbx_description
1 polymer ?
#
loop_
_entity_poly.entity_id
_entity_poly.type
_entity_poly.pdbx_seq_one_letter_code
_entity_poly.pdbx_strand_id
1 'polypeptide(L)'
;MTTNIQSGTVSNKTPNNVPHAWFSTLAHLHFRGQRLFRQLFFSSLTRRIVILNLAALGILVTSILYPKQFRDSLIEAKIESLRTQGKIIAGAIAASATVDTNSILIDPQKLLELQAGESVTPTPQSTDTWDFPINPEQIAPLLRRLITPKTTRARIYDRDATLLLDSRVLYSSGIISSYDLPSIETKPSPWKRLYSWFSHALYGGGLALDREQAKNNGDIYPEVYQALNGSSATAQRRNKHGQLIVSVAVPVQRYRAVVGALLLSTLSSDIDNIVKAERLVIFKVFAVVGSVLLVLSLFLAYTIANPLSKLSASANRVRHGNNKRVEIPDFSEREDEIGHLSTSIRDMTNALYTRIEAIERFAADVSHELKNPLTSLRSAVETLPLAKNEAAQKQLFEIIQHDVRRLDRLITDISDASRLDAELARETAQIVDMSQLLESLIHAVREVYRNKQTINISLNIVPHPHGKPYLILGHELRLGQVISNLIENARSFIPRNNGEIRIIMKNNASTLILTVEDNGPGIRSESIDHIFERFYTDRPNEDTFGQNSGLGLSISRQIIEAHNGTLTAENIIDPILENSKTGARFIIVLPLAK
;
A
#
# COMPACT_ATOMS: atom_id res chain seq x y z
N MET A 1 13.90 -27.88 83.18
CA MET A 1 14.81 -26.74 82.93
C MET A 1 14.32 -26.05 81.66
N THR A 2 13.34 -25.14 81.77
CA THR A 2 13.51 -23.65 81.86
C THR A 2 14.02 -23.09 80.52
N THR A 3 13.37 -22.21 79.76
CA THR A 3 12.28 -21.20 79.91
C THR A 3 12.01 -20.70 78.48
N ASN A 4 10.82 -20.76 77.89
CA ASN A 4 9.68 -19.83 77.92
C ASN A 4 9.92 -18.36 77.48
N ILE A 5 9.07 -17.93 76.53
CA ILE A 5 8.43 -16.60 76.31
C ILE A 5 8.94 -15.66 75.21
N GLN A 6 7.93 -15.23 74.43
CA GLN A 6 7.82 -14.26 73.35
C GLN A 6 8.21 -12.80 73.67
N SER A 7 8.35 -12.06 72.57
CA SER A 7 7.96 -10.66 72.31
C SER A 7 9.05 -9.58 72.43
N GLY A 8 9.20 -8.83 71.32
CA GLY A 8 10.10 -7.69 71.19
C GLY A 8 10.07 -7.12 69.76
N THR A 9 9.10 -6.26 69.50
CA THR A 9 8.86 -5.46 68.29
C THR A 9 10.05 -4.57 67.89
N VAL A 10 10.47 -4.56 66.61
CA VAL A 10 11.11 -3.37 65.97
C VAL A 10 10.78 -3.28 64.46
N SER A 11 9.97 -2.27 64.14
CA SER A 11 10.01 -1.36 62.97
C SER A 11 10.18 -1.93 61.55
N ASN A 12 9.06 -1.96 60.82
CA ASN A 12 9.01 -2.01 59.37
C ASN A 12 9.18 -0.58 58.83
N LYS A 13 10.40 -0.21 58.37
CA LYS A 13 10.64 0.99 57.57
C LYS A 13 10.78 0.59 56.11
N THR A 14 9.75 0.83 55.32
CA THR A 14 9.85 1.00 53.87
C THR A 14 10.56 2.32 53.56
N PRO A 15 11.36 2.38 52.49
CA PRO A 15 11.44 3.57 51.67
C PRO A 15 10.87 3.23 50.29
N ASN A 16 9.65 3.70 50.05
CA ASN A 16 9.17 3.99 48.71
C ASN A 16 10.02 5.15 48.15
N ASN A 17 10.69 4.96 47.01
CA ASN A 17 10.54 5.85 45.85
C ASN A 17 11.40 5.37 44.67
N VAL A 18 10.77 4.66 43.73
CA VAL A 18 11.17 4.67 42.31
C VAL A 18 9.86 4.80 41.50
N PRO A 19 9.74 5.75 40.57
CA PRO A 19 8.44 6.12 40.00
C PRO A 19 7.89 5.04 39.06
N HIS A 20 6.70 4.52 39.37
CA HIS A 20 5.93 3.54 38.60
C HIS A 20 5.46 4.01 37.20
N ALA A 21 5.91 5.17 36.71
CA ALA A 21 5.50 5.75 35.42
C ALA A 21 6.16 5.09 34.18
N TRP A 22 7.28 4.38 34.35
CA TRP A 22 8.03 3.81 33.22
C TRP A 22 7.54 2.43 32.77
N PHE A 23 6.94 1.63 33.64
CA PHE A 23 6.45 0.29 33.27
C PHE A 23 5.05 0.30 32.64
N SER A 24 4.19 1.27 32.98
CA SER A 24 2.87 1.41 32.35
C SER A 24 2.94 1.98 30.94
N THR A 25 3.88 2.89 30.68
CA THR A 25 4.11 3.48 29.34
C THR A 25 4.66 2.44 28.35
N LEU A 26 5.57 1.56 28.77
CA LEU A 26 6.07 0.44 27.96
C LEU A 26 5.01 -0.63 27.66
N ALA A 27 4.15 -0.95 28.63
CA ALA A 27 3.04 -1.89 28.43
C ALA A 27 1.97 -1.33 27.47
N HIS A 28 1.65 -0.02 27.57
CA HIS A 28 0.76 0.65 26.64
C HIS A 28 1.36 0.80 25.23
N LEU A 29 2.68 1.01 25.11
CA LEU A 29 3.38 0.99 23.81
C LEU A 29 3.34 -0.41 23.18
N HIS A 30 3.50 -1.48 23.96
CA HIS A 30 3.47 -2.85 23.47
C HIS A 30 2.07 -3.26 22.98
N PHE A 31 1.00 -2.88 23.70
CA PHE A 31 -0.38 -3.16 23.30
C PHE A 31 -0.83 -2.32 22.09
N ARG A 32 -0.47 -1.03 22.02
CA ARG A 32 -0.69 -0.21 20.81
C ARG A 32 0.14 -0.73 19.64
N GLY A 33 1.37 -1.15 19.90
CA GLY A 33 2.27 -1.79 18.95
C GLY A 33 1.67 -3.06 18.35
N GLN A 34 1.14 -3.98 19.17
CA GLN A 34 0.51 -5.21 18.67
C GLN A 34 -0.78 -4.97 17.86
N ARG A 35 -1.59 -3.97 18.23
CA ARG A 35 -2.81 -3.63 17.48
C ARG A 35 -2.48 -2.96 16.14
N LEU A 36 -1.50 -2.06 16.12
CA LEU A 36 -0.94 -1.47 14.90
C LEU A 36 -0.26 -2.53 14.04
N PHE A 37 0.49 -3.45 14.63
CA PHE A 37 1.16 -4.56 13.94
C PHE A 37 0.13 -5.48 13.28
N ARG A 38 -0.93 -5.90 13.99
CA ARG A 38 -2.03 -6.64 13.35
C ARG A 38 -2.67 -5.86 12.19
N GLN A 39 -3.02 -4.59 12.39
CA GLN A 39 -3.65 -3.80 11.32
C GLN A 39 -2.74 -3.57 10.11
N LEU A 40 -1.43 -3.39 10.32
CA LEU A 40 -0.44 -3.23 9.25
C LEU A 40 -0.22 -4.53 8.49
N PHE A 41 -0.16 -5.69 9.16
CA PHE A 41 0.07 -6.98 8.49
C PHE A 41 -1.17 -7.56 7.76
N PHE A 42 -2.38 -7.06 8.03
CA PHE A 42 -3.62 -7.53 7.38
C PHE A 42 -4.09 -6.71 6.17
N SER A 43 -3.50 -5.53 5.90
CA SER A 43 -3.76 -4.84 4.63
C SER A 43 -3.12 -5.62 3.48
N SER A 44 -3.91 -5.95 2.45
CA SER A 44 -3.43 -6.68 1.27
C SER A 44 -2.27 -5.97 0.58
N LEU A 45 -2.23 -4.63 0.63
CA LEU A 45 -1.19 -3.81 0.03
C LEU A 45 0.10 -3.80 0.86
N THR A 46 -0.01 -3.59 2.18
CA THR A 46 1.15 -3.62 3.09
C THR A 46 1.85 -4.96 3.06
N ARG A 47 1.08 -6.05 3.09
CA ARG A 47 1.61 -7.41 3.00
C ARG A 47 2.36 -7.62 1.68
N ARG A 48 1.83 -7.12 0.56
CA ARG A 48 2.51 -7.20 -0.75
C ARG A 48 3.83 -6.44 -0.76
N ILE A 49 3.87 -5.21 -0.24
CA ILE A 49 5.08 -4.38 -0.17
C ILE A 49 6.17 -5.10 0.64
N VAL A 50 5.83 -5.59 1.84
CA VAL A 50 6.78 -6.27 2.72
C VAL A 50 7.26 -7.58 2.11
N ILE A 51 6.35 -8.41 1.56
CA ILE A 51 6.73 -9.70 0.96
C ILE A 51 7.65 -9.50 -0.25
N LEU A 52 7.35 -8.55 -1.14
CA LEU A 52 8.17 -8.31 -2.33
C LEU A 52 9.60 -7.87 -1.95
N ASN A 53 9.73 -6.93 -1.02
CA ASN A 53 11.04 -6.44 -0.57
C ASN A 53 11.84 -7.52 0.16
N LEU A 54 11.20 -8.31 1.02
CA LEU A 54 11.88 -9.39 1.75
C LEU A 54 12.19 -10.62 0.87
N ALA A 55 11.37 -10.90 -0.14
CA ALA A 55 11.61 -12.01 -1.06
C ALA A 55 12.88 -11.76 -1.89
N ALA A 56 13.06 -10.54 -2.42
CA ALA A 56 14.27 -10.16 -3.14
C ALA A 56 15.53 -10.31 -2.27
N LEU A 57 15.46 -9.85 -1.02
CA LEU A 57 16.54 -10.05 -0.04
C LEU A 57 16.80 -11.54 0.21
N GLY A 58 15.75 -12.34 0.40
CA GLY A 58 15.86 -13.78 0.66
C GLY A 58 16.53 -14.54 -0.49
N ILE A 59 16.18 -14.20 -1.74
CA ILE A 59 16.84 -14.75 -2.94
C ILE A 59 18.33 -14.40 -2.94
N LEU A 60 18.66 -13.14 -2.71
CA LEU A 60 20.04 -12.65 -2.73
C LEU A 60 20.89 -13.28 -1.61
N VAL A 61 20.34 -13.38 -0.39
CA VAL A 61 20.96 -14.07 0.75
C VAL A 61 21.24 -15.52 0.41
N THR A 62 20.24 -16.22 -0.17
CA THR A 62 20.37 -17.63 -0.51
C THR A 62 21.44 -17.83 -1.57
N SER A 63 21.45 -17.00 -2.63
CA SER A 63 22.46 -17.03 -3.69
C SER A 63 23.88 -16.80 -3.16
N ILE A 64 24.08 -15.85 -2.24
CA ILE A 64 25.39 -15.52 -1.68
C ILE A 64 25.88 -16.54 -0.65
N LEU A 65 24.98 -17.18 0.10
CA LEU A 65 25.35 -18.20 1.08
C LEU A 65 25.54 -19.60 0.47
N TYR A 66 25.07 -19.82 -0.75
CA TYR A 66 25.18 -21.11 -1.46
C TYR A 66 26.55 -21.48 -2.07
N PRO A 67 27.56 -20.61 -2.32
CA PRO A 67 28.73 -21.03 -3.06
C PRO A 67 29.53 -22.08 -2.28
N LYS A 68 29.54 -23.30 -2.82
CA LYS A 68 30.36 -24.43 -2.38
C LYS A 68 31.84 -24.26 -2.76
N GLN A 69 32.10 -23.40 -3.75
CA GLN A 69 33.40 -23.23 -4.41
C GLN A 69 34.53 -22.89 -3.43
N PHE A 70 34.32 -21.96 -2.49
CA PHE A 70 35.38 -21.58 -1.54
C PHE A 70 35.78 -22.75 -0.61
N ARG A 71 34.80 -23.51 -0.14
CA ARG A 71 35.03 -24.68 0.71
C ARG A 71 35.76 -25.78 -0.07
N ASP A 72 35.34 -26.03 -1.30
CA ASP A 72 35.91 -27.10 -2.11
C ASP A 72 37.37 -26.78 -2.49
N SER A 73 37.71 -25.51 -2.75
CA SER A 73 39.10 -25.07 -2.95
C SER A 73 39.99 -25.27 -1.71
N LEU A 74 39.47 -24.99 -0.50
CA LEU A 74 40.21 -25.23 0.75
C LEU A 74 40.44 -26.72 1.02
N ILE A 75 39.44 -27.55 0.70
CA ILE A 75 39.56 -29.01 0.82
C ILE A 75 40.60 -29.54 -0.16
N GLU A 76 40.58 -29.09 -1.42
CA GLU A 76 41.55 -29.51 -2.44
C GLU A 76 42.99 -29.11 -2.06
N ALA A 77 43.20 -27.86 -1.60
CA ALA A 77 44.49 -27.42 -1.11
C ALA A 77 44.99 -28.28 0.07
N LYS A 78 44.08 -28.72 0.95
CA LYS A 78 44.40 -29.60 2.06
C LYS A 78 44.73 -31.03 1.60
N ILE A 79 44.00 -31.56 0.62
CA ILE A 79 44.28 -32.85 -0.02
C ILE A 79 45.68 -32.84 -0.63
N GLU A 80 46.03 -31.80 -1.39
CA GLU A 80 47.33 -31.71 -2.03
C GLU A 80 48.47 -31.60 -1.00
N SER A 81 48.28 -30.78 0.04
CA SER A 81 49.23 -30.71 1.16
C SER A 81 49.45 -32.08 1.82
N LEU A 82 48.38 -32.84 2.10
CA LEU A 82 48.48 -34.19 2.66
C LEU A 82 49.13 -35.18 1.70
N ARG A 83 48.87 -35.06 0.40
CA ARG A 83 49.51 -35.89 -0.64
C ARG A 83 51.01 -35.65 -0.70
N THR A 84 51.46 -34.39 -0.68
CA THR A 84 52.89 -34.06 -0.65
C THR A 84 53.54 -34.59 0.63
N GLN A 85 52.92 -34.37 1.80
CA GLN A 85 53.40 -34.90 3.08
C GLN A 85 53.47 -36.43 3.08
N GLY A 86 52.43 -37.09 2.56
CA GLY A 86 52.36 -38.55 2.46
C GLY A 86 53.47 -39.12 1.58
N LYS A 87 53.78 -38.48 0.45
CA LYS A 87 54.90 -38.89 -0.42
C LYS A 87 56.25 -38.78 0.27
N ILE A 88 56.49 -37.70 1.02
CA ILE A 88 57.74 -37.51 1.77
C ILE A 88 57.88 -38.57 2.87
N ILE A 89 56.82 -38.79 3.66
CA ILE A 89 56.81 -39.76 4.75
C ILE A 89 56.94 -41.19 4.20
N ALA A 90 56.21 -41.54 3.15
CA ALA A 90 56.31 -42.84 2.50
C ALA A 90 57.72 -43.10 1.93
N GLY A 91 58.35 -42.08 1.33
CA GLY A 91 59.76 -42.17 0.89
C GLY A 91 60.74 -42.38 2.05
N ALA A 92 60.53 -41.70 3.18
CA ALA A 92 61.35 -41.88 4.38
C ALA A 92 61.16 -43.27 5.02
N ILE A 93 59.93 -43.79 5.04
CA ILE A 93 59.63 -45.14 5.50
C ILE A 93 60.30 -46.17 4.58
N ALA A 94 60.19 -46.00 3.26
CA ALA A 94 60.82 -46.88 2.28
C ALA A 94 62.36 -46.88 2.38
N ALA A 95 62.97 -45.77 2.78
CA ALA A 95 64.41 -45.66 3.02
C ALA A 95 64.84 -46.30 4.35
N SER A 96 63.99 -46.25 5.38
CA SER A 96 64.26 -46.86 6.69
C SER A 96 63.96 -48.35 6.76
N ALA A 97 63.27 -48.90 5.77
CA ALA A 97 62.99 -50.33 5.63
C ALA A 97 64.30 -51.10 5.35
N THR A 98 65.09 -51.43 6.38
CA THR A 98 66.20 -52.37 6.27
C THR A 98 65.66 -53.79 6.25
N VAL A 99 65.87 -54.50 5.13
CA VAL A 99 65.62 -55.95 5.01
C VAL A 99 66.99 -56.60 5.11
N ASP A 100 67.17 -57.51 6.07
CA ASP A 100 68.31 -58.42 6.03
C ASP A 100 68.22 -59.25 4.75
N THR A 101 69.29 -59.20 3.98
CA THR A 101 69.35 -59.60 2.57
C THR A 101 69.01 -61.08 2.38
N ASN A 102 67.76 -61.42 2.06
CA ASN A 102 67.44 -62.44 1.04
C ASN A 102 65.96 -62.45 0.63
N SER A 103 65.74 -62.47 -0.68
CA SER A 103 64.49 -62.75 -1.41
C SER A 103 63.43 -61.64 -1.57
N ILE A 104 63.75 -60.63 -2.39
CA ILE A 104 62.76 -60.14 -3.37
C ILE A 104 63.28 -60.57 -4.75
N LEU A 105 62.90 -61.76 -5.21
CA LEU A 105 63.23 -62.22 -6.56
C LEU A 105 62.31 -61.48 -7.55
N ILE A 106 62.82 -60.41 -8.17
CA ILE A 106 62.12 -59.72 -9.25
C ILE A 106 62.55 -60.36 -10.57
N ASP A 107 61.59 -60.93 -11.31
CA ASP A 107 61.84 -61.49 -12.63
C ASP A 107 62.27 -60.37 -13.62
N PRO A 108 63.52 -60.38 -14.13
CA PRO A 108 64.05 -59.31 -14.96
C PRO A 108 63.31 -59.15 -16.30
N GLN A 109 62.61 -60.19 -16.77
CA GLN A 109 61.81 -60.10 -18.00
C GLN A 109 60.62 -59.14 -17.84
N LYS A 110 59.95 -59.15 -16.68
CA LYS A 110 58.77 -58.30 -16.39
C LYS A 110 59.10 -56.81 -16.22
N LEU A 111 60.34 -56.48 -15.87
CA LEU A 111 60.80 -55.08 -15.75
C LEU A 111 60.95 -54.39 -17.10
N LEU A 112 61.14 -55.15 -18.17
CA LEU A 112 61.33 -54.65 -19.54
C LEU A 112 60.01 -54.37 -20.26
N GLU A 113 58.89 -54.90 -19.76
CA GLU A 113 57.55 -54.75 -20.35
C GLU A 113 56.78 -53.52 -19.82
N LEU A 114 57.31 -52.82 -18.81
CA LEU A 114 56.62 -51.70 -18.15
C LEU A 114 56.70 -50.39 -18.94
N GLN A 115 55.56 -49.73 -19.13
CA GLN A 115 55.52 -48.34 -19.63
C GLN A 115 55.73 -47.32 -18.50
N ALA A 116 56.06 -46.07 -18.86
CA ALA A 116 56.33 -45.00 -17.90
C ALA A 116 55.12 -44.74 -16.99
N GLY A 117 55.22 -45.17 -15.73
CA GLY A 117 54.16 -45.02 -14.71
C GLY A 117 53.65 -46.34 -14.13
N GLU A 118 54.03 -47.50 -14.68
CA GLU A 118 53.61 -48.81 -14.17
C GLU A 118 54.59 -49.40 -13.14
N SER A 119 54.05 -50.14 -12.16
CA SER A 119 54.81 -50.81 -11.10
C SER A 119 54.55 -52.33 -11.10
N VAL A 120 55.57 -53.13 -10.77
CA VAL A 120 55.49 -54.60 -10.72
C VAL A 120 55.05 -55.07 -9.34
N THR A 121 54.07 -55.98 -9.30
CA THR A 121 53.65 -56.71 -8.10
C THR A 121 54.35 -58.08 -8.05
N PRO A 122 55.15 -58.41 -7.00
CA PRO A 122 55.81 -59.72 -6.90
C PRO A 122 54.79 -60.84 -6.60
N THR A 123 54.76 -61.94 -7.36
CA THR A 123 53.82 -63.05 -7.12
C THR A 123 54.15 -63.81 -5.82
N PRO A 124 53.17 -64.14 -4.94
CA PRO A 124 53.45 -64.86 -3.71
C PRO A 124 53.45 -66.37 -3.97
N GLN A 125 54.61 -66.94 -4.26
CA GLN A 125 54.82 -68.39 -4.23
C GLN A 125 56.07 -68.70 -3.40
N SER A 126 55.91 -68.67 -2.08
CA SER A 126 56.68 -69.45 -1.12
C SER A 126 56.13 -69.20 0.29
N THR A 127 55.74 -70.28 0.95
CA THR A 127 55.39 -70.31 2.36
C THR A 127 56.67 -70.44 3.17
N ASP A 128 57.41 -69.36 3.36
CA ASP A 128 58.53 -69.30 4.30
C ASP A 128 58.65 -67.89 4.88
N THR A 129 58.46 -67.81 6.20
CA THR A 129 58.91 -66.77 7.14
C THR A 129 58.54 -65.29 6.90
N TRP A 130 57.82 -64.78 7.90
CA TRP A 130 57.32 -63.42 8.10
C TRP A 130 58.40 -62.33 8.25
N ASP A 131 59.33 -62.18 7.32
CA ASP A 131 60.22 -61.02 7.31
C ASP A 131 59.52 -59.84 6.64
N PHE A 132 58.79 -59.12 7.48
CA PHE A 132 58.09 -57.92 7.10
C PHE A 132 59.09 -56.77 6.85
N PRO A 133 59.13 -56.17 5.64
CA PRO A 133 60.16 -55.17 5.28
C PRO A 133 60.08 -53.84 6.06
N ILE A 134 59.01 -53.58 6.81
CA ILE A 134 58.74 -52.32 7.51
C ILE A 134 58.72 -52.60 9.02
N ASN A 135 59.88 -52.56 9.69
CA ASN A 135 59.91 -52.82 11.14
C ASN A 135 59.17 -51.72 11.93
N PRO A 136 58.08 -52.05 12.67
CA PRO A 136 57.28 -51.06 13.39
C PRO A 136 58.08 -50.31 14.47
N GLU A 137 59.09 -50.95 15.08
CA GLU A 137 59.93 -50.34 16.13
C GLU A 137 60.86 -49.26 15.56
N GLN A 138 61.31 -49.41 14.31
CA GLN A 138 62.17 -48.43 13.64
C GLN A 138 61.37 -47.25 13.05
N ILE A 139 60.13 -47.49 12.64
CA ILE A 139 59.29 -46.49 11.95
C ILE A 139 58.48 -45.65 12.94
N ALA A 140 58.14 -46.19 14.11
CA ALA A 140 57.42 -45.44 15.15
C ALA A 140 58.12 -44.12 15.57
N PRO A 141 59.45 -44.08 15.81
CA PRO A 141 60.17 -42.82 16.07
C PRO A 141 60.13 -41.83 14.90
N LEU A 142 60.17 -42.31 13.65
CA LEU A 142 60.11 -41.48 12.45
C LEU A 142 58.73 -40.82 12.29
N LEU A 143 57.65 -41.59 12.46
CA LEU A 143 56.29 -41.04 12.46
C LEU A 143 56.07 -40.04 13.59
N ARG A 144 56.66 -40.28 14.77
CA ARG A 144 56.58 -39.35 15.91
C ARG A 144 57.23 -38.00 15.62
N ARG A 145 58.30 -37.98 14.80
CA ARG A 145 59.00 -36.75 14.41
C ARG A 145 58.36 -36.03 13.23
N LEU A 146 57.75 -36.77 12.31
CA LEU A 146 57.19 -36.24 11.05
C LEU A 146 55.71 -35.84 11.14
N ILE A 147 54.98 -36.28 12.16
CA ILE A 147 53.54 -36.03 12.30
C ILE A 147 53.23 -35.29 13.59
N THR A 148 52.57 -34.14 13.46
CA THR A 148 52.07 -33.38 14.60
C THR A 148 50.85 -34.11 15.22
N PRO A 149 50.88 -34.45 16.52
CA PRO A 149 49.90 -35.36 17.14
C PRO A 149 48.46 -34.83 17.20
N LYS A 150 48.25 -33.52 17.06
CA LYS A 150 46.92 -32.89 17.28
C LYS A 150 45.99 -32.92 16.07
N THR A 151 46.51 -33.00 14.84
CA THR A 151 45.70 -32.73 13.62
C THR A 151 45.69 -33.87 12.61
N THR A 152 46.79 -34.62 12.49
CA THR A 152 46.97 -35.63 11.43
C THR A 152 47.20 -37.01 12.05
N ARG A 153 46.42 -38.00 11.62
CA ARG A 153 46.60 -39.41 11.97
C ARG A 153 47.17 -40.16 10.76
N ALA A 154 48.35 -40.77 10.93
CA ALA A 154 48.87 -41.77 10.02
C ALA A 154 48.51 -43.20 10.46
N ARG A 155 48.25 -44.03 9.46
CA ARG A 155 48.16 -45.48 9.56
C ARG A 155 49.01 -46.12 8.48
N ILE A 156 49.80 -47.12 8.84
CA ILE A 156 50.60 -47.89 7.88
C ILE A 156 49.96 -49.26 7.74
N TYR A 157 49.76 -49.65 6.48
CA TYR A 157 49.23 -50.93 6.08
C TYR A 157 50.29 -51.74 5.35
N ASP A 158 50.30 -53.04 5.61
CA ASP A 158 51.07 -54.03 4.86
C ASP A 158 50.47 -54.21 3.45
N ARG A 159 51.18 -54.93 2.58
CA ARG A 159 50.73 -55.45 1.30
C ARG A 159 49.40 -56.21 1.38
N ASP A 160 49.18 -56.96 2.45
CA ASP A 160 47.92 -57.68 2.69
C ASP A 160 46.82 -56.78 3.28
N ALA A 161 47.04 -55.47 3.29
CA ALA A 161 46.16 -54.45 3.89
C ALA A 161 45.91 -54.64 5.40
N THR A 162 46.80 -55.36 6.09
CA THR A 162 46.83 -55.48 7.54
C THR A 162 47.38 -54.20 8.17
N LEU A 163 46.71 -53.65 9.18
CA LEU A 163 47.17 -52.45 9.89
C LEU A 163 48.37 -52.79 10.79
N LEU A 164 49.50 -52.15 10.53
CA LEU A 164 50.76 -52.40 11.26
C LEU A 164 51.00 -51.37 12.35
N LEU A 165 50.69 -50.11 12.03
CA LEU A 165 51.03 -49.00 12.89
C LEU A 165 49.96 -47.92 12.81
N ASP A 166 49.49 -47.45 13.95
CA ASP A 166 48.58 -46.32 14.06
C ASP A 166 49.20 -45.26 14.97
N SER A 167 49.43 -44.08 14.39
CA SER A 167 50.00 -42.93 15.11
C SER A 167 49.23 -42.58 16.39
N ARG A 168 47.91 -42.80 16.49
CA ARG A 168 47.17 -42.51 17.73
C ARG A 168 47.55 -43.42 18.89
N VAL A 169 47.98 -44.66 18.61
CA VAL A 169 48.40 -45.64 19.63
C VAL A 169 49.84 -45.36 20.07
N LEU A 170 50.67 -44.78 19.22
CA LEU A 170 52.06 -44.40 19.56
C LEU A 170 52.17 -43.28 20.61
N TYR A 171 51.13 -42.45 20.75
CA TYR A 171 51.10 -41.35 21.71
C TYR A 171 50.35 -41.68 23.01
N SER A 172 49.68 -42.84 23.11
CA SER A 172 48.96 -43.24 24.33
C SER A 172 49.88 -43.79 25.43
N SER A 173 51.12 -44.13 25.11
CA SER A 173 52.16 -44.53 26.07
C SER A 173 52.88 -43.28 26.64
N GLY A 174 52.25 -42.57 27.58
CA GLY A 174 52.94 -41.61 28.46
C GLY A 174 52.67 -40.11 28.24
N ILE A 175 51.68 -39.71 27.44
CA ILE A 175 51.17 -38.33 27.43
C ILE A 175 49.69 -38.38 27.81
N ILE A 176 49.35 -37.73 28.93
CA ILE A 176 47.98 -37.52 29.36
C ILE A 176 47.24 -36.83 28.21
N SER A 177 46.22 -37.50 27.66
CA SER A 177 45.25 -36.86 26.75
C SER A 177 44.62 -35.70 27.52
N SER A 178 45.14 -34.49 27.33
CA SER A 178 44.42 -33.28 27.71
C SER A 178 43.25 -33.17 26.73
N TYR A 179 42.11 -33.76 27.09
CA TYR A 179 40.86 -33.27 26.54
C TYR A 179 40.80 -31.81 26.97
N ASP A 180 40.81 -30.89 26.01
CA ASP A 180 40.32 -29.54 26.29
C ASP A 180 38.91 -29.74 26.85
N LEU A 181 38.72 -29.36 28.11
CA LEU A 181 37.40 -29.30 28.74
C LEU A 181 36.49 -28.57 27.75
N PRO A 182 35.25 -29.04 27.50
CA PRO A 182 34.33 -28.30 26.65
C PRO A 182 34.32 -26.86 27.14
N SER A 183 34.63 -25.92 26.23
CA SER A 183 34.64 -24.50 26.55
C SER A 183 33.37 -24.20 27.32
N ILE A 184 33.50 -23.66 28.54
CA ILE A 184 32.38 -23.29 29.42
C ILE A 184 31.29 -22.73 28.53
N GLU A 185 30.14 -23.39 28.49
CA GLU A 185 29.03 -23.05 27.58
C GLU A 185 28.60 -21.60 27.82
N THR A 186 29.28 -20.67 27.16
CA THR A 186 28.79 -19.32 27.01
C THR A 186 27.52 -19.48 26.20
N LYS A 187 26.36 -19.20 26.83
CA LYS A 187 25.04 -19.25 26.19
C LYS A 187 25.20 -18.76 24.75
N PRO A 188 24.93 -19.61 23.75
CA PRO A 188 25.21 -19.26 22.37
C PRO A 188 24.50 -17.94 22.07
N SER A 189 25.26 -16.97 21.55
CA SER A 189 24.73 -15.67 21.14
C SER A 189 23.41 -15.87 20.38
N PRO A 190 22.38 -15.06 20.60
CA PRO A 190 21.09 -15.22 19.95
C PRO A 190 21.20 -15.36 18.43
N TRP A 191 22.18 -14.68 17.83
CA TRP A 191 22.54 -14.79 16.41
C TRP A 191 23.00 -16.19 16.00
N LYS A 192 23.80 -16.88 16.83
CA LYS A 192 24.25 -18.26 16.56
C LYS A 192 23.07 -19.24 16.57
N ARG A 193 22.09 -19.06 17.46
CA ARG A 193 20.88 -19.90 17.50
C ARG A 193 20.02 -19.70 16.25
N LEU A 194 19.74 -18.45 15.89
CA LEU A 194 18.94 -18.13 14.71
C LEU A 194 19.62 -18.63 13.42
N TYR A 195 20.93 -18.40 13.28
CA TYR A 195 21.71 -18.91 12.15
C TYR A 195 21.75 -20.44 12.12
N SER A 196 21.90 -21.12 13.27
CA SER A 196 21.86 -22.58 13.31
C SER A 196 20.51 -23.10 12.81
N TRP A 197 19.38 -22.56 13.27
CA TRP A 197 18.06 -22.96 12.80
C TRP A 197 17.90 -22.74 11.28
N PHE A 198 18.27 -21.56 10.79
CA PHE A 198 18.18 -21.19 9.38
C PHE A 198 19.07 -22.07 8.48
N SER A 199 20.32 -22.28 8.89
CA SER A 199 21.27 -23.11 8.15
C SER A 199 20.88 -24.59 8.13
N HIS A 200 20.26 -25.12 9.19
CA HIS A 200 19.71 -26.49 9.17
C HIS A 200 18.53 -26.61 8.18
N ALA A 201 17.66 -25.59 8.12
CA ALA A 201 16.55 -25.57 7.17
C ALA A 201 17.02 -25.49 5.71
N LEU A 202 18.13 -24.80 5.41
CA LEU A 202 18.66 -24.66 4.05
C LEU A 202 19.65 -25.75 3.62
N TYR A 203 20.48 -26.27 4.52
CA TYR A 203 21.63 -27.12 4.18
C TYR A 203 21.62 -28.50 4.85
N GLY A 204 20.54 -28.90 5.52
CA GLY A 204 20.45 -30.10 6.35
C GLY A 204 20.60 -31.46 5.65
N GLY A 205 20.95 -31.52 4.36
CA GLY A 205 21.03 -32.76 3.60
C GLY A 205 22.34 -32.94 2.85
N GLY A 206 23.01 -34.06 3.11
CA GLY A 206 23.95 -34.67 2.16
C GLY A 206 25.40 -34.67 2.61
N LEU A 207 25.82 -35.78 3.22
CA LEU A 207 27.12 -36.45 3.09
C LEU A 207 27.03 -37.73 3.95
N ALA A 208 27.50 -38.86 3.43
CA ALA A 208 27.42 -40.15 4.12
C ALA A 208 28.19 -40.11 5.45
N LEU A 209 27.50 -40.51 6.53
CA LEU A 209 28.08 -40.66 7.86
C LEU A 209 29.10 -41.82 7.84
N ASP A 210 30.29 -41.55 8.33
CA ASP A 210 31.34 -42.54 8.56
C ASP A 210 30.83 -43.52 9.63
N ARG A 211 30.63 -44.78 9.22
CA ARG A 211 30.59 -45.89 10.18
C ARG A 211 32.03 -46.08 10.64
N GLU A 212 32.38 -45.42 11.73
CA GLU A 212 33.59 -45.68 12.50
C GLU A 212 33.50 -47.10 13.13
N GLN A 213 33.50 -48.13 12.28
CA GLN A 213 33.47 -49.56 12.59
C GLN A 213 34.47 -50.29 11.68
N ALA A 214 35.75 -49.99 11.87
CA ALA A 214 36.82 -50.93 11.51
C ALA A 214 37.44 -51.42 12.82
N LYS A 215 36.70 -52.28 13.54
CA LYS A 215 37.24 -53.04 14.68
C LYS A 215 37.37 -54.53 14.37
N ASN A 216 36.91 -54.97 13.19
CA ASN A 216 37.06 -56.35 12.71
C ASN A 216 37.67 -56.36 11.30
N ASN A 217 38.59 -57.29 11.08
CA ASN A 217 39.20 -57.64 9.80
C ASN A 217 38.14 -57.69 8.67
N GLY A 218 38.30 -56.88 7.62
CA GLY A 218 37.55 -57.05 6.37
C GLY A 218 37.25 -55.79 5.55
N ASP A 219 36.92 -54.66 6.19
CA ASP A 219 36.57 -53.43 5.46
C ASP A 219 37.78 -52.52 5.27
N ILE A 220 38.52 -52.75 4.19
CA ILE A 220 39.68 -51.96 3.80
C ILE A 220 39.20 -50.69 3.08
N TYR A 221 39.80 -49.55 3.44
CA TYR A 221 39.48 -48.27 2.81
C TYR A 221 39.82 -48.34 1.30
N PRO A 222 38.90 -47.96 0.39
CA PRO A 222 39.14 -48.03 -1.07
C PRO A 222 40.39 -47.28 -1.53
N GLU A 223 40.72 -46.15 -0.89
CA GLU A 223 41.94 -45.40 -1.19
C GLU A 223 43.22 -46.18 -0.82
N VAL A 224 43.19 -47.03 0.21
CA VAL A 224 44.33 -47.87 0.61
C VAL A 224 44.57 -48.94 -0.44
N TYR A 225 43.52 -49.57 -0.96
CA TYR A 225 43.65 -50.52 -2.07
C TYR A 225 44.29 -49.90 -3.32
N GLN A 226 43.85 -48.70 -3.70
CA GLN A 226 44.44 -47.98 -4.84
C GLN A 226 45.92 -47.64 -4.60
N ALA A 227 46.28 -47.26 -3.37
CA ALA A 227 47.66 -47.05 -2.97
C ALA A 227 48.48 -48.34 -3.04
N LEU A 228 47.97 -49.48 -2.57
CA LEU A 228 48.67 -50.77 -2.66
C LEU A 228 48.91 -51.20 -4.13
N ASN A 229 48.06 -50.76 -5.05
CA ASN A 229 48.25 -50.94 -6.50
C ASN A 229 49.22 -49.92 -7.13
N GLY A 230 49.87 -49.06 -6.34
CA GLY A 230 50.91 -48.13 -6.78
C GLY A 230 50.46 -46.71 -7.08
N SER A 231 49.17 -46.37 -6.90
CA SER A 231 48.63 -45.03 -7.20
C SER A 231 48.11 -44.31 -5.95
N SER A 232 48.48 -43.05 -5.74
CA SER A 232 47.95 -42.28 -4.60
C SER A 232 46.47 -41.97 -4.76
N ALA A 233 45.67 -42.19 -3.72
CA ALA A 233 44.22 -42.03 -3.74
C ALA A 233 43.72 -41.17 -2.57
N THR A 234 42.54 -40.59 -2.73
CA THR A 234 41.99 -39.62 -1.77
C THR A 234 40.52 -39.89 -1.51
N ALA A 235 40.06 -39.66 -0.28
CA ALA A 235 38.66 -39.75 0.07
C ALA A 235 38.23 -38.62 1.02
N GLN A 236 36.96 -38.24 0.92
CA GLN A 236 36.31 -37.26 1.79
C GLN A 236 35.14 -37.94 2.50
N ARG A 237 35.10 -37.89 3.84
CA ARG A 237 34.08 -38.55 4.67
C ARG A 237 33.61 -37.64 5.79
N ARG A 238 32.52 -37.94 6.49
CA ARG A 238 32.10 -37.20 7.69
C ARG A 238 32.05 -38.10 8.92
N ASN A 239 32.70 -37.70 10.02
CA ASN A 239 32.59 -38.42 11.29
C ASN A 239 31.14 -38.35 11.85
N LYS A 240 30.82 -39.17 12.87
CA LYS A 240 29.58 -39.17 13.66
C LYS A 240 29.18 -37.78 14.19
N HIS A 241 30.16 -36.90 14.40
CA HIS A 241 29.97 -35.50 14.83
C HIS A 241 29.71 -34.53 13.66
N GLY A 242 29.56 -35.03 12.43
CA GLY A 242 29.32 -34.24 11.23
C GLY A 242 30.54 -33.51 10.65
N GLN A 243 31.73 -33.75 11.20
CA GLN A 243 33.00 -33.13 10.79
C GLN A 243 33.59 -33.81 9.56
N LEU A 244 34.06 -33.04 8.58
CA LEU A 244 34.73 -33.58 7.39
C LEU A 244 36.11 -34.19 7.75
N ILE A 245 36.32 -35.44 7.39
CA ILE A 245 37.59 -36.15 7.40
C ILE A 245 38.08 -36.22 5.96
N VAL A 246 39.30 -35.73 5.74
CA VAL A 246 40.00 -35.86 4.46
C VAL A 246 41.10 -36.89 4.67
N SER A 247 41.10 -37.94 3.83
CA SER A 247 42.14 -38.96 3.84
C SER A 247 42.88 -39.03 2.51
N VAL A 248 44.19 -39.26 2.58
CA VAL A 248 45.07 -39.47 1.44
C VAL A 248 45.91 -40.71 1.70
N ALA A 249 45.83 -41.67 0.79
CA ALA A 249 46.63 -42.90 0.80
C ALA A 249 47.75 -42.79 -0.24
N VAL A 250 48.98 -43.08 0.17
CA VAL A 250 50.18 -43.02 -0.67
C VAL A 250 50.91 -44.37 -0.60
N PRO A 251 51.35 -44.95 -1.74
CA PRO A 251 52.13 -46.17 -1.75
C PRO A 251 53.50 -45.95 -1.10
N VAL A 252 53.93 -46.91 -0.28
CA VAL A 252 55.31 -47.01 0.21
C VAL A 252 56.07 -47.87 -0.80
N GLN A 253 56.93 -47.25 -1.62
CA GLN A 253 57.63 -47.92 -2.72
C GLN A 253 59.14 -47.92 -2.51
N ARG A 254 59.77 -49.07 -2.73
CA ARG A 254 61.23 -49.22 -2.75
C ARG A 254 61.63 -49.95 -4.03
N TYR A 255 62.60 -49.41 -4.78
CA TYR A 255 63.04 -49.96 -6.08
C TYR A 255 61.87 -50.31 -7.04
N ARG A 256 60.84 -49.45 -7.10
CA ARG A 256 59.60 -49.62 -7.90
C ARG A 256 58.66 -50.76 -7.47
N ALA A 257 58.93 -51.45 -6.37
CA ALA A 257 57.99 -52.40 -5.75
C ALA A 257 57.18 -51.71 -4.64
N VAL A 258 55.87 -51.95 -4.60
CA VAL A 258 55.00 -51.48 -3.52
C VAL A 258 55.12 -52.43 -2.33
N VAL A 259 55.54 -51.89 -1.20
CA VAL A 259 55.84 -52.65 0.03
C VAL A 259 54.73 -52.47 1.08
N GLY A 260 53.93 -51.41 0.95
CA GLY A 260 52.79 -51.13 1.83
C GLY A 260 52.11 -49.82 1.44
N ALA A 261 51.18 -49.36 2.27
CA ALA A 261 50.48 -48.10 2.06
C ALA A 261 50.45 -47.24 3.32
N LEU A 262 50.68 -45.94 3.15
CA LEU A 262 50.53 -44.93 4.20
C LEU A 262 49.22 -44.19 4.00
N LEU A 263 48.31 -44.30 4.97
CA LEU A 263 47.06 -43.53 5.03
C LEU A 263 47.22 -42.36 5.99
N LEU A 264 47.18 -41.14 5.47
CA LEU A 264 47.10 -39.92 6.27
C LEU A 264 45.64 -39.46 6.33
N SER A 265 45.15 -39.11 7.51
CA SER A 265 43.81 -38.58 7.72
C SER A 265 43.86 -37.36 8.64
N THR A 266 43.16 -36.29 8.27
CA THR A 266 43.02 -35.07 9.09
C THR A 266 41.56 -34.77 9.34
N LEU A 267 41.26 -34.24 10.52
CA LEU A 267 39.97 -33.59 10.75
C LEU A 267 40.03 -32.19 10.13
N SER A 268 39.03 -31.85 9.32
CA SER A 268 38.89 -30.50 8.73
C SER A 268 37.96 -29.62 9.56
N SER A 269 37.90 -29.83 10.89
CA SER A 269 37.09 -29.03 11.81
C SER A 269 37.40 -27.53 11.70
N ASP A 270 38.65 -27.19 11.41
CA ASP A 270 39.09 -25.81 11.27
C ASP A 270 38.49 -25.15 10.02
N ILE A 271 38.39 -25.89 8.90
CA ILE A 271 37.76 -25.41 7.66
C ILE A 271 36.26 -25.16 7.89
N ASP A 272 35.57 -26.11 8.52
CA ASP A 272 34.14 -25.97 8.84
C ASP A 272 33.87 -24.78 9.78
N ASN A 273 34.77 -24.52 10.74
CA ASN A 273 34.65 -23.39 11.66
C ASN A 273 34.91 -22.04 10.98
N ILE A 274 35.89 -21.96 10.08
CA ILE A 274 36.20 -20.75 9.29
C ILE A 274 35.02 -20.41 8.37
N VAL A 275 34.51 -21.39 7.62
CA VAL A 275 33.35 -21.19 6.72
C VAL A 275 32.10 -20.78 7.48
N LYS A 276 31.85 -21.38 8.67
CA LYS A 276 30.73 -20.96 9.53
C LYS A 276 30.90 -19.53 10.05
N ALA A 277 32.12 -19.12 10.39
CA ALA A 277 32.39 -17.76 10.85
C ALA A 277 32.13 -16.72 9.75
N GLU A 278 32.60 -16.97 8.53
CA GLU A 278 32.35 -16.10 7.37
C GLU A 278 30.86 -15.99 7.04
N ARG A 279 30.15 -17.13 6.94
CA ARG A 279 28.69 -17.14 6.68
C ARG A 279 27.89 -16.42 7.76
N LEU A 280 28.34 -16.48 9.02
CA LEU A 280 27.70 -15.76 10.13
C LEU A 280 27.88 -14.24 10.00
N VAL A 281 29.02 -13.77 9.49
CA VAL A 281 29.21 -12.34 9.16
C VAL A 281 28.25 -11.92 8.05
N ILE A 282 28.17 -12.69 6.96
CA ILE A 282 27.23 -12.43 5.86
C ILE A 282 25.77 -12.39 6.37
N PHE A 283 25.37 -13.36 7.19
CA PHE A 283 24.04 -13.41 7.80
C PHE A 283 23.74 -12.17 8.65
N LYS A 284 24.70 -11.70 9.45
CA LYS A 284 24.53 -10.47 10.26
C LYS A 284 24.29 -9.24 9.38
N VAL A 285 25.08 -9.08 8.31
CA VAL A 285 24.90 -7.96 7.36
C VAL A 285 23.50 -8.01 6.77
N PHE A 286 23.05 -9.17 6.29
CA PHE A 286 21.71 -9.31 5.74
C PHE A 286 20.59 -9.16 6.76
N ALA A 287 20.81 -9.54 8.02
CA ALA A 287 19.84 -9.29 9.08
C ALA A 287 19.65 -7.78 9.34
N VAL A 288 20.74 -7.00 9.32
CA VAL A 288 20.67 -5.54 9.44
C VAL A 288 19.94 -4.95 8.22
N VAL A 289 20.32 -5.33 7.00
CA VAL A 289 19.66 -4.86 5.77
C VAL A 289 18.18 -5.23 5.76
N GLY A 290 17.82 -6.45 6.13
CA GLY A 290 16.43 -6.89 6.21
C GLY A 290 15.62 -6.15 7.27
N SER A 291 16.25 -5.80 8.39
CA SER A 291 15.61 -4.98 9.43
C SER A 291 15.33 -3.57 8.93
N VAL A 292 16.29 -2.93 8.25
CA VAL A 292 16.11 -1.60 7.64
C VAL A 292 15.00 -1.64 6.59
N LEU A 293 15.01 -2.63 5.69
CA LEU A 293 13.98 -2.79 4.67
C LEU A 293 12.60 -3.02 5.28
N LEU A 294 12.49 -3.81 6.35
CA LEU A 294 11.23 -4.03 7.05
C LEU A 294 10.68 -2.74 7.67
N VAL A 295 11.53 -1.97 8.37
CA VAL A 295 11.14 -0.68 8.95
C VAL A 295 10.70 0.29 7.85
N LEU A 296 11.45 0.40 6.77
CA LEU A 296 11.10 1.26 5.63
C LEU A 296 9.78 0.84 4.99
N SER A 297 9.57 -0.46 4.74
CA SER A 297 8.31 -0.98 4.21
C SER A 297 7.11 -0.68 5.11
N LEU A 298 7.27 -0.81 6.43
CA LEU A 298 6.23 -0.47 7.39
C LEU A 298 5.96 1.04 7.44
N PHE A 299 6.99 1.86 7.34
CA PHE A 299 6.87 3.31 7.26
C PHE A 299 6.07 3.73 6.01
N LEU A 300 6.44 3.25 4.82
CA LEU A 300 5.67 3.54 3.59
C LEU A 300 4.22 3.04 3.69
N ALA A 301 4.02 1.86 4.26
CA ALA A 301 2.68 1.31 4.43
C ALA A 301 1.80 2.17 5.36
N TYR A 302 2.38 2.71 6.43
CA TYR A 302 1.69 3.58 7.36
C TYR A 302 1.39 4.96 6.75
N THR A 303 2.38 5.59 6.11
CA THR A 303 2.30 6.97 5.60
C THR A 303 1.50 7.08 4.29
N ILE A 304 1.55 6.06 3.43
CA ILE A 304 0.96 6.12 2.08
C ILE A 304 -0.22 5.14 1.94
N ALA A 305 0.03 3.84 2.13
CA ALA A 305 -0.94 2.80 1.79
C ALA A 305 -2.22 2.87 2.65
N ASN A 306 -2.08 3.12 3.94
CA ASN A 306 -3.21 3.11 4.88
C ASN A 306 -4.18 4.31 4.66
N PRO A 307 -3.73 5.57 4.56
CA PRO A 307 -4.59 6.70 4.19
C PRO A 307 -5.30 6.50 2.86
N LEU A 308 -4.59 6.03 1.83
CA LEU A 308 -5.18 5.76 0.52
C LEU A 308 -6.26 4.67 0.57
N SER A 309 -6.03 3.61 1.34
CA SER A 309 -7.03 2.55 1.55
C SER A 309 -8.28 3.07 2.27
N LYS A 310 -8.13 3.97 3.25
CA LYS A 310 -9.27 4.60 3.94
C LYS A 310 -10.08 5.52 3.03
N LEU A 311 -9.41 6.32 2.19
CA LEU A 311 -10.07 7.16 1.19
C LEU A 311 -10.84 6.30 0.18
N SER A 312 -10.18 5.26 -0.36
CA SER A 312 -10.80 4.32 -1.30
C SER A 312 -12.02 3.63 -0.70
N ALA A 313 -11.94 3.14 0.55
CA ALA A 313 -13.07 2.52 1.23
C ALA A 313 -14.23 3.50 1.45
N SER A 314 -13.94 4.77 1.73
CA SER A 314 -14.95 5.81 1.94
C SER A 314 -15.62 6.21 0.63
N ALA A 315 -14.85 6.41 -0.44
CA ALA A 315 -15.37 6.63 -1.78
C ALA A 315 -16.26 5.48 -2.26
N ASN A 316 -15.86 4.22 -1.97
CA ASN A 316 -16.68 3.07 -2.31
C ASN A 316 -17.99 3.02 -1.50
N ARG A 317 -18.00 3.49 -0.25
CA ARG A 317 -19.23 3.65 0.54
C ARG A 317 -20.14 4.74 -0.01
N VAL A 318 -19.59 5.86 -0.48
CA VAL A 318 -20.36 6.91 -1.18
C VAL A 318 -21.02 6.32 -2.43
N ARG A 319 -20.29 5.53 -3.22
CA ARG A 319 -20.81 4.90 -4.45
C ARG A 319 -22.00 3.96 -4.21
N HIS A 320 -21.98 3.18 -3.13
CA HIS A 320 -23.06 2.22 -2.84
C HIS A 320 -24.28 2.85 -2.16
N GLY A 321 -24.28 4.18 -1.96
CA GLY A 321 -25.52 4.93 -1.68
C GLY A 321 -26.26 4.48 -0.43
N ASN A 322 -25.56 4.17 0.66
CA ASN A 322 -26.25 3.94 1.94
C ASN A 322 -26.90 5.26 2.40
N ASN A 323 -28.14 5.23 2.92
CA ASN A 323 -28.92 6.38 3.43
C ASN A 323 -28.26 7.25 4.52
N LYS A 324 -26.99 7.00 4.87
CA LYS A 324 -26.22 7.81 5.81
C LYS A 324 -25.10 8.50 5.07
N ARG A 325 -25.02 9.82 5.26
CA ARG A 325 -23.92 10.67 4.78
C ARG A 325 -22.59 10.04 5.20
N VAL A 326 -21.76 9.68 4.24
CA VAL A 326 -20.47 9.05 4.49
C VAL A 326 -19.45 10.15 4.74
N GLU A 327 -18.88 10.16 5.93
CA GLU A 327 -17.77 11.06 6.25
C GLU A 327 -16.49 10.59 5.55
N ILE A 328 -15.92 11.49 4.75
CA ILE A 328 -14.60 11.32 4.15
C ILE A 328 -13.55 11.69 5.20
N PRO A 329 -12.59 10.79 5.52
CA PRO A 329 -11.51 11.05 6.45
C PRO A 329 -10.82 12.39 6.16
N ASP A 330 -10.42 13.11 7.22
CA ASP A 330 -9.66 14.34 7.08
C ASP A 330 -8.17 14.08 7.05
N PHE A 331 -7.52 14.52 5.99
CA PHE A 331 -6.07 14.57 5.89
C PHE A 331 -5.57 15.95 5.49
N SER A 332 -6.37 17.02 5.69
CA SER A 332 -6.00 18.41 5.35
C SER A 332 -4.77 18.93 6.10
N GLU A 333 -4.47 18.37 7.28
CA GLU A 333 -3.21 18.66 8.00
C GLU A 333 -1.96 18.16 7.26
N ARG A 334 -2.11 17.32 6.23
CA ARG A 334 -0.99 16.86 5.40
C ARG A 334 -0.78 17.81 4.24
N GLU A 335 0.44 18.29 4.09
CA GLU A 335 0.88 19.14 2.97
C GLU A 335 1.35 18.32 1.74
N ASP A 336 0.81 17.11 1.56
CA ASP A 336 1.17 16.21 0.46
C ASP A 336 -0.02 15.92 -0.47
N GLU A 337 0.21 15.15 -1.54
CA GLU A 337 -0.81 14.80 -2.53
C GLU A 337 -1.99 14.03 -1.91
N ILE A 338 -1.75 13.32 -0.80
CA ILE A 338 -2.81 12.60 -0.09
C ILE A 338 -3.71 13.59 0.64
N GLY A 339 -3.16 14.64 1.24
CA GLY A 339 -3.93 15.75 1.82
C GLY A 339 -4.79 16.45 0.78
N HIS A 340 -4.20 16.86 -0.35
CA HIS A 340 -4.94 17.46 -1.46
C HIS A 340 -6.06 16.56 -1.98
N LEU A 341 -5.77 15.28 -2.21
CA LEU A 341 -6.78 14.30 -2.66
C LEU A 341 -7.92 14.16 -1.65
N SER A 342 -7.61 14.13 -0.36
CA SER A 342 -8.60 14.04 0.71
C SER A 342 -9.57 15.22 0.69
N THR A 343 -9.04 16.43 0.54
CA THR A 343 -9.83 17.67 0.44
C THR A 343 -10.69 17.66 -0.81
N SER A 344 -10.12 17.35 -1.99
CA SER A 344 -10.89 17.31 -3.24
C SER A 344 -12.01 16.27 -3.22
N ILE A 345 -11.77 15.07 -2.69
CA ILE A 345 -12.81 14.03 -2.56
C ILE A 345 -13.92 14.50 -1.61
N ARG A 346 -13.56 15.15 -0.50
CA ARG A 346 -14.53 15.69 0.45
C ARG A 346 -15.38 16.78 -0.19
N ASP A 347 -14.77 17.75 -0.87
CA ASP A 347 -15.48 18.87 -1.49
C ASP A 347 -16.46 18.35 -2.57
N MET A 348 -16.01 17.42 -3.41
CA MET A 348 -16.86 16.76 -4.39
C MET A 348 -18.02 16.00 -3.72
N THR A 349 -17.74 15.27 -2.63
CA THR A 349 -18.77 14.50 -1.89
C THR A 349 -19.78 15.43 -1.24
N ASN A 350 -19.34 16.55 -0.66
CA ASN A 350 -20.21 17.56 -0.07
C ASN A 350 -21.08 18.23 -1.13
N ALA A 351 -20.49 18.65 -2.25
CA ALA A 351 -21.25 19.22 -3.37
C ALA A 351 -22.31 18.25 -3.91
N LEU A 352 -21.99 16.96 -3.96
CA LEU A 352 -22.95 15.92 -4.34
C LEU A 352 -24.10 15.80 -3.33
N TYR A 353 -23.81 15.77 -2.02
CA TYR A 353 -24.87 15.74 -1.00
C TYR A 353 -25.74 16.99 -1.02
N THR A 354 -25.15 18.18 -1.15
CA THR A 354 -25.91 19.43 -1.28
C THR A 354 -26.84 19.41 -2.49
N ARG A 355 -26.40 18.84 -3.62
CA ARG A 355 -27.26 18.67 -4.80
C ARG A 355 -28.39 17.67 -4.56
N ILE A 356 -28.11 16.53 -3.91
CA ILE A 356 -29.15 15.54 -3.57
C ILE A 356 -30.20 16.17 -2.64
N GLU A 357 -29.77 16.86 -1.57
CA GLU A 357 -30.69 17.55 -0.66
C GLU A 357 -31.55 18.59 -1.39
N ALA A 358 -30.97 19.33 -2.34
CA ALA A 358 -31.72 20.29 -3.15
C ALA A 358 -32.77 19.60 -4.06
N ILE A 359 -32.44 18.44 -4.63
CA ILE A 359 -33.37 17.62 -5.43
C ILE A 359 -34.49 17.05 -4.55
N GLU A 360 -34.16 16.54 -3.36
CA GLU A 360 -35.15 16.00 -2.42
C GLU A 360 -36.13 17.08 -1.95
N ARG A 361 -35.63 18.26 -1.56
CA ARG A 361 -36.48 19.43 -1.21
C ARG A 361 -37.37 19.81 -2.39
N PHE A 362 -36.80 19.93 -3.59
CA PHE A 362 -37.57 20.24 -4.79
C PHE A 362 -38.68 19.22 -5.07
N ALA A 363 -38.40 17.92 -4.94
CA ALA A 363 -39.39 16.87 -5.15
C ALA A 363 -40.52 16.94 -4.10
N ALA A 364 -40.19 17.26 -2.84
CA ALA A 364 -41.18 17.48 -1.80
C ALA A 364 -42.07 18.69 -2.10
N ASP A 365 -41.48 19.83 -2.48
CA ASP A 365 -42.21 21.06 -2.80
C ASP A 365 -43.15 20.85 -4.00
N VAL A 366 -42.65 20.22 -5.07
CA VAL A 366 -43.46 19.85 -6.24
C VAL A 366 -44.64 18.96 -5.84
N SER A 367 -44.41 17.98 -4.96
CA SER A 367 -45.46 17.07 -4.50
C SER A 367 -46.55 17.82 -3.73
N HIS A 368 -46.17 18.78 -2.89
CA HIS A 368 -47.11 19.63 -2.16
C HIS A 368 -47.92 20.54 -3.10
N GLU A 369 -47.25 21.21 -4.03
CA GLU A 369 -47.90 22.15 -4.95
C GLU A 369 -48.79 21.49 -5.98
N LEU A 370 -48.52 20.24 -6.38
CA LEU A 370 -49.43 19.45 -7.21
C LEU A 370 -50.65 18.93 -6.42
N LYS A 371 -50.45 18.56 -5.14
CA LYS A 371 -51.52 17.99 -4.30
C LYS A 371 -52.62 19.02 -3.99
N ASN A 372 -52.26 20.29 -3.88
CA ASN A 372 -53.21 21.39 -3.58
C ASN A 372 -54.32 21.53 -4.65
N PRO A 373 -54.04 21.85 -5.93
CA PRO A 373 -55.06 21.96 -6.97
C PRO A 373 -55.75 20.62 -7.24
N LEU A 374 -55.06 19.48 -7.09
CA LEU A 374 -55.69 18.17 -7.26
C LEU A 374 -56.72 17.86 -6.16
N THR A 375 -56.46 18.29 -4.93
CA THR A 375 -57.41 18.18 -3.82
C THR A 375 -58.60 19.11 -4.04
N SER A 376 -58.36 20.35 -4.44
CA SER A 376 -59.41 21.32 -4.81
C SER A 376 -60.29 20.80 -5.95
N LEU A 377 -59.68 20.31 -7.04
CA LEU A 377 -60.40 19.71 -8.18
C LEU A 377 -61.27 18.54 -7.76
N ARG A 378 -60.73 17.62 -6.95
CA ARG A 378 -61.50 16.49 -6.44
C ARG A 378 -62.70 16.98 -5.63
N SER A 379 -62.51 17.91 -4.70
CA SER A 379 -63.60 18.47 -3.90
C SER A 379 -64.65 19.18 -4.76
N ALA A 380 -64.24 19.94 -5.78
CA ALA A 380 -65.17 20.63 -6.69
C ALA A 380 -65.98 19.63 -7.53
N VAL A 381 -65.33 18.58 -8.07
CA VAL A 381 -65.98 17.52 -8.86
C VAL A 381 -66.93 16.68 -8.00
N GLU A 382 -66.56 16.35 -6.76
CA GLU A 382 -67.41 15.62 -5.81
C GLU A 382 -68.61 16.45 -5.35
N THR A 383 -68.46 17.78 -5.29
CA THR A 383 -69.53 18.71 -4.85
C THR A 383 -70.47 19.11 -6.00
N LEU A 384 -70.01 19.02 -7.25
CA LEU A 384 -70.80 19.41 -8.44
C LEU A 384 -72.19 18.76 -8.51
N PRO A 385 -72.38 17.45 -8.23
CA PRO A 385 -73.70 16.82 -8.20
C PRO A 385 -74.61 17.31 -7.08
N LEU A 386 -74.05 17.90 -6.01
CA LEU A 386 -74.78 18.38 -4.84
C LEU A 386 -75.24 19.84 -4.99
N ALA A 387 -74.74 20.56 -6.01
CA ALA A 387 -75.06 21.97 -6.26
C ALA A 387 -76.48 22.12 -6.84
N LYS A 388 -77.36 22.78 -6.08
CA LYS A 388 -78.81 22.89 -6.37
C LYS A 388 -79.19 24.07 -7.26
N ASN A 389 -78.31 25.05 -7.40
CA ASN A 389 -78.53 26.28 -8.16
C ASN A 389 -77.45 26.47 -9.22
N GLU A 390 -77.85 27.08 -10.34
CA GLU A 390 -76.99 27.28 -11.51
C GLU A 390 -75.75 28.15 -11.19
N ALA A 391 -75.91 29.11 -10.27
CA ALA A 391 -74.81 29.93 -9.77
C ALA A 391 -73.70 29.12 -9.08
N ALA A 392 -74.04 28.14 -8.23
CA ALA A 392 -73.05 27.31 -7.55
C ALA A 392 -72.39 26.31 -8.51
N GLN A 393 -73.13 25.76 -9.47
CA GLN A 393 -72.53 24.93 -10.53
C GLN A 393 -71.54 25.73 -11.36
N LYS A 394 -71.89 26.96 -11.74
CA LYS A 394 -70.99 27.85 -12.48
C LYS A 394 -69.71 28.15 -11.69
N GLN A 395 -69.82 28.45 -10.39
CA GLN A 395 -68.65 28.65 -9.52
C GLN A 395 -67.75 27.40 -9.45
N LEU A 396 -68.32 26.21 -9.27
CA LEU A 396 -67.55 24.96 -9.24
C LEU A 396 -66.86 24.67 -10.59
N PHE A 397 -67.53 24.95 -11.72
CA PHE A 397 -66.91 24.88 -13.04
C PHE A 397 -65.77 25.88 -13.23
N GLU A 398 -65.93 27.10 -12.70
CA GLU A 398 -64.87 28.11 -12.72
C GLU A 398 -63.66 27.67 -11.89
N ILE A 399 -63.87 27.10 -10.70
CA ILE A 399 -62.82 26.51 -9.87
C ILE A 399 -62.10 25.38 -10.62
N ILE A 400 -62.85 24.45 -11.24
CA ILE A 400 -62.27 23.34 -11.99
C ILE A 400 -61.41 23.85 -13.15
N GLN A 401 -61.94 24.76 -13.96
CA GLN A 401 -61.18 25.32 -15.09
C GLN A 401 -59.94 26.09 -14.62
N HIS A 402 -60.05 26.82 -13.52
CA HIS A 402 -58.95 27.56 -12.94
C HIS A 402 -57.82 26.61 -12.50
N ASP A 403 -58.15 25.57 -11.73
CA ASP A 403 -57.15 24.64 -11.20
C ASP A 403 -56.52 23.74 -12.26
N VAL A 404 -57.25 23.40 -13.33
CA VAL A 404 -56.68 22.71 -14.50
C VAL A 404 -55.65 23.60 -15.19
N ARG A 405 -55.96 24.88 -15.45
CA ARG A 405 -55.00 25.82 -16.05
C ARG A 405 -53.78 26.04 -15.14
N ARG A 406 -53.99 26.07 -13.82
CA ARG A 406 -52.91 26.15 -12.84
C ARG A 406 -52.00 24.93 -12.90
N LEU A 407 -52.55 23.72 -12.94
CA LEU A 407 -51.78 22.48 -13.05
C LEU A 407 -50.95 22.43 -14.34
N ASP A 408 -51.56 22.79 -15.48
CA ASP A 408 -50.87 22.84 -16.77
C ASP A 408 -49.64 23.77 -16.70
N ARG A 409 -49.83 25.00 -16.21
CA ARG A 409 -48.75 25.97 -16.02
C ARG A 409 -47.66 25.46 -15.07
N LEU A 410 -48.04 24.87 -13.94
CA LEU A 410 -47.09 24.35 -12.95
C LEU A 410 -46.26 23.19 -13.53
N ILE A 411 -46.88 22.31 -14.32
CA ILE A 411 -46.18 21.23 -15.02
C ILE A 411 -45.21 21.80 -16.06
N THR A 412 -45.62 22.80 -16.84
CA THR A 412 -44.73 23.49 -17.79
C THR A 412 -43.53 24.11 -17.08
N ASP A 413 -43.77 24.90 -16.03
CA ASP A 413 -42.71 25.58 -15.27
C ASP A 413 -41.72 24.58 -14.63
N ILE A 414 -42.21 23.45 -14.10
CA ILE A 414 -41.37 22.37 -13.55
C ILE A 414 -40.55 21.69 -14.65
N SER A 415 -41.17 21.38 -15.78
CA SER A 415 -40.49 20.78 -16.93
C SER A 415 -39.35 21.67 -17.43
N ASP A 416 -39.61 22.97 -17.54
CA ASP A 416 -38.63 23.96 -17.98
C ASP A 416 -37.49 24.13 -16.97
N ALA A 417 -37.81 24.18 -15.68
CA ALA A 417 -36.82 24.24 -14.61
C ALA A 417 -35.92 22.99 -14.57
N SER A 418 -36.50 21.80 -14.76
CA SER A 418 -35.77 20.53 -14.77
C SER A 418 -34.83 20.38 -15.98
N ARG A 419 -35.24 20.91 -17.14
CA ARG A 419 -34.42 20.90 -18.36
C ARG A 419 -33.27 21.90 -18.35
N LEU A 420 -33.40 22.99 -17.59
CA LEU A 420 -32.49 24.12 -17.62
C LEU A 420 -31.01 23.72 -17.43
N ASP A 421 -30.70 22.91 -16.43
CA ASP A 421 -29.31 22.52 -16.13
C ASP A 421 -28.66 21.71 -17.27
N ALA A 422 -29.44 20.86 -17.95
CA ALA A 422 -28.96 20.06 -19.06
C ALA A 422 -28.79 20.88 -20.35
N GLU A 423 -29.64 21.87 -20.57
CA GLU A 423 -29.54 22.77 -21.73
C GLU A 423 -28.38 23.75 -21.59
N LEU A 424 -28.21 24.38 -20.42
CA LEU A 424 -27.07 25.25 -20.12
C LEU A 424 -25.72 24.54 -20.29
N ALA A 425 -25.66 23.22 -20.02
CA ALA A 425 -24.46 22.41 -20.19
C ALA A 425 -24.22 21.91 -21.62
N ARG A 426 -25.25 21.84 -22.46
CA ARG A 426 -25.16 21.31 -23.84
C ARG A 426 -25.05 22.40 -24.88
N GLU A 427 -25.73 23.52 -24.67
CA GLU A 427 -25.72 24.64 -25.60
C GLU A 427 -24.46 25.49 -25.40
N THR A 428 -23.77 25.79 -26.50
CA THR A 428 -22.62 26.69 -26.46
C THR A 428 -23.11 28.12 -26.29
N ALA A 429 -22.63 28.81 -25.25
CA ALA A 429 -22.93 30.22 -25.04
C ALA A 429 -22.48 31.04 -26.27
N GLN A 430 -23.34 31.94 -26.74
CA GLN A 430 -23.12 32.79 -27.90
C GLN A 430 -23.00 34.25 -27.47
N ILE A 431 -22.47 35.09 -28.35
CA ILE A 431 -22.46 36.54 -28.13
C ILE A 431 -23.86 37.07 -28.42
N VAL A 432 -24.52 37.60 -27.39
CA VAL A 432 -25.88 38.16 -27.45
C VAL A 432 -25.80 39.68 -27.32
N ASP A 433 -26.41 40.42 -28.25
CA ASP A 433 -26.62 41.87 -28.12
C ASP A 433 -27.87 42.14 -27.29
N MET A 434 -27.67 42.59 -26.05
CA MET A 434 -28.76 42.85 -25.12
C MET A 434 -29.67 43.99 -25.54
N SER A 435 -29.17 44.92 -26.36
CA SER A 435 -29.97 46.04 -26.86
C SER A 435 -31.04 45.52 -27.82
N GLN A 436 -30.64 44.68 -28.78
CA GLN A 436 -31.53 44.06 -29.76
C GLN A 436 -32.52 43.09 -29.09
N LEU A 437 -32.05 42.30 -28.11
CA LEU A 437 -32.90 41.41 -27.35
C LEU A 437 -34.00 42.18 -26.58
N LEU A 438 -33.64 43.25 -25.87
CA LEU A 438 -34.62 44.07 -25.14
C LEU A 438 -35.61 44.76 -26.07
N GLU A 439 -35.15 45.33 -27.18
CA GLU A 439 -36.02 45.99 -28.16
C GLU A 439 -37.03 45.02 -28.76
N SER A 440 -36.58 43.84 -29.18
CA SER A 440 -37.46 42.81 -29.78
C SER A 440 -38.49 42.27 -28.77
N LEU A 441 -38.08 41.99 -27.53
CA LEU A 441 -38.98 41.52 -26.47
C LEU A 441 -40.02 42.58 -26.09
N ILE A 442 -39.60 43.83 -25.91
CA ILE A 442 -40.52 44.91 -25.50
C ILE A 442 -41.50 45.22 -26.64
N HIS A 443 -41.06 45.15 -27.89
CA HIS A 443 -41.95 45.26 -29.04
C HIS A 443 -43.01 44.14 -29.04
N ALA A 444 -42.60 42.88 -28.84
CA ALA A 444 -43.51 41.74 -28.76
C ALA A 444 -44.52 41.88 -27.61
N VAL A 445 -44.06 42.27 -26.42
CA VAL A 445 -44.92 42.50 -25.26
C VAL A 445 -45.93 43.61 -25.53
N ARG A 446 -45.51 44.76 -26.08
CA ARG A 446 -46.42 45.87 -26.40
C ARG A 446 -47.52 45.45 -27.37
N GLU A 447 -47.20 44.61 -28.37
CA GLU A 447 -48.18 44.13 -29.35
C GLU A 447 -49.24 43.20 -28.72
N VAL A 448 -48.80 42.27 -27.86
CA VAL A 448 -49.71 41.33 -27.16
C VAL A 448 -50.72 42.06 -26.27
N TYR A 449 -50.32 43.17 -25.66
CA TYR A 449 -51.13 43.89 -24.65
C TYR A 449 -51.87 45.12 -25.16
N ARG A 450 -51.70 45.48 -26.44
CA ARG A 450 -52.35 46.65 -27.08
C ARG A 450 -53.88 46.70 -26.89
N ASN A 451 -54.53 45.55 -26.72
CA ASN A 451 -55.99 45.42 -26.66
C ASN A 451 -56.57 45.05 -25.28
N LYS A 452 -55.75 44.91 -24.21
CA LYS A 452 -56.21 44.35 -22.92
C LYS A 452 -56.01 45.26 -21.71
N GLN A 453 -55.03 46.16 -21.71
CA GLN A 453 -54.71 47.02 -20.57
C GLN A 453 -53.85 48.23 -21.00
N THR A 454 -54.11 49.42 -20.46
CA THR A 454 -53.33 50.64 -20.72
C THR A 454 -52.04 50.63 -19.89
N ILE A 455 -51.06 49.80 -20.26
CA ILE A 455 -49.76 49.71 -19.57
C ILE A 455 -48.76 50.56 -20.33
N ASN A 456 -48.06 51.46 -19.63
CA ASN A 456 -46.95 52.21 -20.19
C ASN A 456 -45.64 51.49 -19.89
N ILE A 457 -45.04 50.86 -20.91
CA ILE A 457 -43.72 50.21 -20.80
C ILE A 457 -42.70 51.14 -21.43
N SER A 458 -41.75 51.65 -20.66
CA SER A 458 -40.65 52.49 -21.14
C SER A 458 -39.32 51.72 -21.15
N LEU A 459 -38.55 51.88 -22.22
CA LEU A 459 -37.20 51.34 -22.36
C LEU A 459 -36.23 52.51 -22.45
N ASN A 460 -35.26 52.54 -21.54
CA ASN A 460 -34.16 53.50 -21.55
C ASN A 460 -32.83 52.76 -21.60
N ILE A 461 -32.16 52.81 -22.75
CA ILE A 461 -30.82 52.25 -22.93
C ILE A 461 -29.81 53.40 -22.85
N VAL A 462 -29.05 53.45 -21.77
CA VAL A 462 -27.98 54.43 -21.62
C VAL A 462 -26.85 54.05 -22.59
N PRO A 463 -26.38 54.95 -23.47
CA PRO A 463 -25.32 54.64 -24.41
C PRO A 463 -24.03 54.22 -23.70
N HIS A 464 -23.37 53.18 -24.22
CA HIS A 464 -22.08 52.74 -23.68
C HIS A 464 -21.02 53.83 -23.90
N PRO A 465 -20.10 54.07 -22.95
CA PRO A 465 -18.90 54.86 -23.19
C PRO A 465 -18.18 54.38 -24.46
N HIS A 466 -17.97 55.27 -25.44
CA HIS A 466 -17.40 54.97 -26.78
C HIS A 466 -18.32 54.25 -27.79
N GLY A 467 -19.63 54.15 -27.56
CA GLY A 467 -20.58 53.63 -28.54
C GLY A 467 -20.49 52.13 -28.83
N LYS A 468 -19.90 51.35 -27.91
CA LYS A 468 -19.83 49.89 -28.03
C LYS A 468 -21.19 49.22 -27.77
N PRO A 469 -21.51 48.10 -28.43
CA PRO A 469 -22.71 47.32 -28.15
C PRO A 469 -22.63 46.62 -26.78
N TYR A 470 -23.80 46.34 -26.19
CA TYR A 470 -23.92 45.61 -24.92
C TYR A 470 -23.92 44.10 -25.18
N LEU A 471 -22.72 43.55 -25.34
CA LEU A 471 -22.52 42.14 -25.68
C LEU A 471 -22.34 41.29 -24.42
N ILE A 472 -23.09 40.19 -24.32
CA ILE A 472 -23.00 39.21 -23.24
C ILE A 472 -22.74 37.83 -23.83
N LEU A 473 -21.88 37.04 -23.19
CA LEU A 473 -21.71 35.63 -23.53
C LEU A 473 -22.80 34.82 -22.82
N GLY A 474 -23.76 34.27 -23.57
CA GLY A 474 -24.92 33.61 -23.00
C GLY A 474 -25.87 32.94 -23.98
N HIS A 475 -27.04 32.55 -23.48
CA HIS A 475 -28.12 31.92 -24.24
C HIS A 475 -29.27 32.91 -24.40
N GLU A 476 -29.46 33.42 -25.62
CA GLU A 476 -30.44 34.47 -25.93
C GLU A 476 -31.86 34.12 -25.44
N LEU A 477 -32.33 32.90 -25.72
CA LEU A 477 -33.64 32.41 -25.30
C LEU A 477 -33.83 32.44 -23.77
N ARG A 478 -32.79 32.08 -23.01
CA ARG A 478 -32.84 32.03 -21.54
C ARG A 478 -32.76 33.42 -20.92
N LEU A 479 -31.93 34.30 -21.46
CA LEU A 479 -31.91 35.71 -21.07
C LEU A 479 -33.25 36.39 -21.38
N GLY A 480 -33.85 36.09 -22.53
CA GLY A 480 -35.19 36.57 -22.86
C GLY A 480 -36.28 36.06 -21.92
N GLN A 481 -36.19 34.80 -21.48
CA GLN A 481 -37.09 34.23 -20.48
C GLN A 481 -37.01 34.98 -19.14
N VAL A 482 -35.81 35.32 -18.66
CA VAL A 482 -35.63 36.13 -17.44
C VAL A 482 -36.35 37.47 -17.57
N ILE A 483 -36.12 38.17 -18.67
CA ILE A 483 -36.70 39.49 -18.92
C ILE A 483 -38.24 39.40 -18.99
N SER A 484 -38.76 38.41 -19.72
CA SER A 484 -40.20 38.16 -19.81
C SER A 484 -40.82 37.88 -18.44
N ASN A 485 -40.16 37.06 -17.61
CA ASN A 485 -40.62 36.74 -16.26
C ASN A 485 -40.67 37.98 -15.36
N LEU A 486 -39.65 38.84 -15.43
CA LEU A 486 -39.64 40.10 -14.65
C LEU A 486 -40.71 41.07 -15.11
N ILE A 487 -40.96 41.18 -16.42
CA ILE A 487 -42.02 42.03 -16.99
C ILE A 487 -43.41 41.50 -16.59
N GLU A 488 -43.64 40.18 -16.66
CA GLU A 488 -44.91 39.59 -16.25
C GLU A 488 -45.15 39.72 -14.74
N ASN A 489 -44.07 39.66 -13.94
CA ASN A 489 -44.12 39.94 -12.52
C ASN A 489 -44.50 41.41 -12.25
N ALA A 490 -43.79 42.37 -12.85
CA ALA A 490 -44.11 43.79 -12.75
C ALA A 490 -45.57 44.09 -13.14
N ARG A 491 -46.02 43.56 -14.29
CA ARG A 491 -47.40 43.68 -14.79
C ARG A 491 -48.44 43.19 -13.79
N SER A 492 -48.11 42.16 -13.02
CA SER A 492 -49.04 41.60 -12.05
C SER A 492 -49.30 42.49 -10.84
N PHE A 493 -48.39 43.41 -10.52
CA PHE A 493 -48.44 44.25 -9.33
C PHE A 493 -48.75 45.72 -9.60
N ILE A 494 -48.64 46.19 -10.85
CA ILE A 494 -48.99 47.57 -11.22
C ILE A 494 -50.50 47.86 -11.10
N PRO A 495 -50.89 49.10 -10.74
CA PRO A 495 -52.28 49.53 -10.72
C PRO A 495 -52.93 49.48 -12.12
N ARG A 496 -54.25 49.23 -12.19
CA ARG A 496 -55.00 49.21 -13.46
C ARG A 496 -55.06 50.59 -14.14
N ASN A 497 -55.07 51.66 -13.34
CA ASN A 497 -55.04 53.04 -13.81
C ASN A 497 -53.62 53.56 -13.57
N ASN A 498 -52.95 54.08 -14.60
CA ASN A 498 -51.58 54.62 -14.51
C ASN A 498 -50.47 53.59 -14.20
N GLY A 499 -50.60 52.33 -14.62
CA GLY A 499 -49.53 51.34 -14.48
C GLY A 499 -48.31 51.65 -15.36
N GLU A 500 -47.13 51.73 -14.75
CA GLU A 500 -45.85 52.02 -15.42
C GLU A 500 -44.83 50.91 -15.14
N ILE A 501 -44.17 50.44 -16.19
CA ILE A 501 -43.01 49.55 -16.10
C ILE A 501 -41.84 50.27 -16.79
N ARG A 502 -40.74 50.45 -16.08
CA ARG A 502 -39.55 51.13 -16.58
C ARG A 502 -38.38 50.16 -16.63
N ILE A 503 -37.81 49.99 -17.80
CA ILE A 503 -36.68 49.11 -18.05
C ILE A 503 -35.46 49.98 -18.39
N ILE A 504 -34.42 49.90 -17.56
CA ILE A 504 -33.22 50.74 -17.68
C ILE A 504 -32.01 49.84 -17.85
N MET A 505 -31.26 50.04 -18.94
CA MET A 505 -30.01 49.34 -19.20
C MET A 505 -28.84 50.34 -19.16
N LYS A 506 -27.83 50.07 -18.32
CA LYS A 506 -26.63 50.91 -18.18
C LYS A 506 -25.37 50.07 -18.08
N ASN A 507 -24.23 50.66 -18.46
CA ASN A 507 -22.91 50.10 -18.19
C ASN A 507 -22.42 50.50 -16.79
N ASN A 508 -21.70 49.61 -16.12
CA ASN A 508 -20.81 49.94 -15.02
C ASN A 508 -19.45 49.25 -15.21
N ALA A 509 -18.47 49.99 -15.73
CA ALA A 509 -17.14 49.47 -16.06
C ALA A 509 -17.19 48.22 -16.96
N SER A 510 -17.01 47.04 -16.39
CA SER A 510 -17.02 45.74 -17.10
C SER A 510 -18.33 44.96 -16.99
N THR A 511 -19.39 45.56 -16.43
CA THR A 511 -20.69 44.90 -16.25
C THR A 511 -21.83 45.68 -16.87
N LEU A 512 -22.83 44.94 -17.33
CA LEU A 512 -24.16 45.41 -17.66
C LEU A 512 -24.99 45.47 -16.38
N ILE A 513 -25.71 46.56 -16.15
CA ILE A 513 -26.77 46.64 -15.14
C ILE A 513 -28.10 46.86 -15.87
N LEU A 514 -28.99 45.87 -15.78
CA LEU A 514 -30.36 45.94 -16.29
C LEU A 514 -31.32 46.02 -15.11
N THR A 515 -32.17 47.03 -15.11
CA THR A 515 -33.12 47.32 -14.04
C THR A 515 -34.54 47.24 -14.58
N VAL A 516 -35.42 46.51 -13.89
CA VAL A 516 -36.86 46.47 -14.19
C VAL A 516 -37.60 47.05 -12.98
N GLU A 517 -38.24 48.19 -13.17
CA GLU A 517 -38.97 48.94 -12.15
C GLU A 517 -40.46 48.91 -12.45
N ASP A 518 -41.28 48.76 -11.40
CA ASP A 518 -42.73 48.93 -11.46
C ASP A 518 -43.20 50.01 -10.49
N ASN A 519 -44.43 50.50 -10.67
CA ASN A 519 -45.09 51.43 -9.75
C ASN A 519 -46.15 50.77 -8.86
N GLY A 520 -45.95 49.49 -8.52
CA GLY A 520 -46.83 48.73 -7.64
C GLY A 520 -46.63 49.07 -6.14
N PRO A 521 -47.21 48.25 -5.23
CA PRO A 521 -47.09 48.45 -3.78
C PRO A 521 -45.68 48.17 -3.21
N GLY A 522 -44.75 47.70 -4.05
CA GLY A 522 -43.45 47.20 -3.63
C GLY A 522 -43.52 45.84 -2.92
N ILE A 523 -42.37 45.38 -2.46
CA ILE A 523 -42.15 44.11 -1.77
C ILE A 523 -42.19 44.36 -0.24
N ARG A 524 -42.85 43.48 0.53
CA ARG A 524 -42.80 43.56 2.00
C ARG A 524 -41.36 43.36 2.48
N SER A 525 -40.92 44.15 3.46
CA SER A 525 -39.49 44.20 3.84
C SER A 525 -38.98 42.85 4.37
N GLU A 526 -39.85 42.12 5.06
CA GLU A 526 -39.64 40.74 5.53
C GLU A 526 -39.56 39.70 4.41
N SER A 527 -40.07 40.01 3.22
CA SER A 527 -40.19 39.07 2.09
C SER A 527 -39.08 39.21 1.05
N ILE A 528 -38.30 40.31 1.05
CA ILE A 528 -37.33 40.64 -0.01
C ILE A 528 -36.32 39.51 -0.24
N ASP A 529 -35.84 38.89 0.84
CA ASP A 529 -34.87 37.80 0.76
C ASP A 529 -35.50 36.48 0.27
N HIS A 530 -36.80 36.31 0.49
CA HIS A 530 -37.54 35.08 0.21
C HIS A 530 -38.21 35.05 -1.18
N ILE A 531 -38.36 36.19 -1.88
CA ILE A 531 -39.08 36.22 -3.17
C ILE A 531 -38.45 35.38 -4.29
N PHE A 532 -37.20 34.98 -4.12
CA PHE A 532 -36.46 34.12 -5.06
C PHE A 532 -36.45 32.65 -4.64
N GLU A 533 -37.06 32.31 -3.50
CA GLU A 533 -37.29 30.93 -3.10
C GLU A 533 -38.34 30.30 -4.02
N ARG A 534 -38.22 28.99 -4.22
CA ARG A 534 -39.12 28.23 -5.09
C ARG A 534 -40.52 28.19 -4.46
N PHE A 535 -41.54 28.33 -5.31
CA PHE A 535 -42.96 28.28 -4.92
C PHE A 535 -43.39 29.38 -3.93
N TYR A 536 -42.53 30.37 -3.67
CA TYR A 536 -42.89 31.52 -2.85
C TYR A 536 -43.83 32.46 -3.61
N THR A 537 -44.88 32.93 -2.94
CA THR A 537 -45.81 33.94 -3.46
C THR A 537 -46.37 34.78 -2.32
N ASP A 538 -46.44 36.10 -2.53
CA ASP A 538 -46.84 37.05 -1.49
C ASP A 538 -47.99 37.97 -1.91
N ARG A 539 -48.97 37.42 -2.61
CA ARG A 539 -50.04 38.20 -3.25
C ARG A 539 -51.28 38.30 -2.35
N PRO A 540 -51.72 39.53 -1.97
CA PRO A 540 -52.81 39.72 -1.00
C PRO A 540 -54.24 39.50 -1.54
N ASN A 541 -54.45 39.32 -2.84
CA ASN A 541 -55.78 39.14 -3.44
C ASN A 541 -56.02 37.69 -3.91
N GLU A 542 -57.03 37.05 -3.32
CA GLU A 542 -57.48 35.67 -3.63
C GLU A 542 -57.85 35.47 -5.11
N ASP A 543 -58.36 36.50 -5.80
CA ASP A 543 -58.76 36.44 -7.23
C ASP A 543 -57.57 36.32 -8.22
N THR A 544 -56.33 36.45 -7.74
CA THR A 544 -55.10 36.27 -8.54
C THR A 544 -54.25 35.10 -8.08
N PHE A 545 -54.72 34.36 -7.07
CA PHE A 545 -54.04 33.22 -6.49
C PHE A 545 -54.12 32.03 -7.46
N GLY A 546 -52.97 31.56 -7.96
CA GLY A 546 -52.90 30.43 -8.91
C GLY A 546 -52.53 30.78 -10.36
N GLN A 547 -52.41 32.07 -10.72
CA GLN A 547 -51.90 32.45 -12.04
C GLN A 547 -50.39 32.27 -12.20
N ASN A 548 -49.64 32.15 -11.10
CA ASN A 548 -48.17 32.07 -11.11
C ASN A 548 -47.70 30.92 -10.23
N SER A 549 -46.76 30.11 -10.72
CA SER A 549 -46.26 28.94 -10.00
C SER A 549 -45.29 29.26 -8.85
N GLY A 550 -44.90 30.53 -8.66
CA GLY A 550 -43.83 30.91 -7.71
C GLY A 550 -42.44 30.41 -8.12
N LEU A 551 -42.29 29.82 -9.31
CA LEU A 551 -41.01 29.34 -9.83
C LEU A 551 -40.26 30.37 -10.66
N GLY A 552 -40.97 31.31 -11.30
CA GLY A 552 -40.40 32.23 -12.29
C GLY A 552 -39.19 33.05 -11.79
N LEU A 553 -39.26 33.63 -10.58
CA LEU A 553 -38.15 34.41 -10.01
C LEU A 553 -36.95 33.53 -9.62
N SER A 554 -37.20 32.35 -9.05
CA SER A 554 -36.16 31.39 -8.71
C SER A 554 -35.41 30.86 -9.94
N ILE A 555 -36.14 30.54 -11.02
CA ILE A 555 -35.58 30.16 -12.32
C ILE A 555 -34.79 31.32 -12.92
N SER A 556 -35.34 32.54 -12.82
CA SER A 556 -34.67 33.73 -13.34
C SER A 556 -33.33 33.97 -12.66
N ARG A 557 -33.26 33.81 -11.33
CA ARG A 557 -32.00 33.89 -10.58
C ARG A 557 -31.02 32.80 -11.03
N GLN A 558 -31.47 31.55 -11.16
CA GLN A 558 -30.63 30.44 -11.62
C GLN A 558 -30.05 30.68 -13.03
N ILE A 559 -30.86 31.21 -13.96
CA ILE A 559 -30.38 31.57 -15.32
C ILE A 559 -29.30 32.65 -15.22
N ILE A 560 -29.54 33.72 -14.46
CA ILE A 560 -28.57 34.83 -14.34
C ILE A 560 -27.27 34.37 -13.66
N GLU A 561 -27.34 33.54 -12.63
CA GLU A 561 -26.17 32.96 -11.96
C GLU A 561 -25.36 32.06 -12.91
N ALA A 562 -26.02 31.27 -13.76
CA ALA A 562 -25.34 30.47 -14.79
C ALA A 562 -24.60 31.32 -15.83
N HIS A 563 -24.99 32.59 -15.98
CA HIS A 563 -24.31 33.59 -16.82
C HIS A 563 -23.26 34.42 -16.03
N ASN A 564 -22.85 33.95 -14.84
CA ASN A 564 -21.94 34.66 -13.93
C ASN A 564 -22.45 36.05 -13.50
N GLY A 565 -23.78 36.22 -13.47
CA GLY A 565 -24.43 37.45 -13.03
C GLY A 565 -25.08 37.32 -11.65
N THR A 566 -25.72 38.41 -11.22
CA THR A 566 -26.52 38.46 -9.99
C THR A 566 -27.89 39.09 -10.26
N LEU A 567 -28.95 38.51 -9.70
CA LEU A 567 -30.31 39.06 -9.70
C LEU A 567 -30.73 39.40 -8.26
N THR A 568 -30.99 40.68 -8.01
CA THR A 568 -31.41 41.22 -6.70
C THR A 568 -32.71 42.00 -6.83
N ALA A 569 -33.37 42.27 -5.70
CA ALA A 569 -34.57 43.08 -5.65
C ALA A 569 -34.50 44.09 -4.51
N GLU A 570 -35.02 45.29 -4.76
CA GLU A 570 -35.16 46.35 -3.77
C GLU A 570 -36.48 47.09 -3.95
N ASN A 571 -36.88 47.88 -2.95
CA ASN A 571 -38.04 48.77 -3.06
C ASN A 571 -37.61 50.15 -3.52
N ILE A 572 -38.45 50.76 -4.34
CA ILE A 572 -38.31 52.17 -4.71
C ILE A 572 -38.89 53.01 -3.56
N ILE A 573 -38.06 53.90 -3.01
CA ILE A 573 -38.42 54.81 -1.92
C ILE A 573 -38.58 56.21 -2.53
N ASP A 574 -39.72 56.86 -2.26
CA ASP A 574 -39.92 58.25 -2.65
C ASP A 574 -39.14 59.18 -1.70
N PRO A 575 -38.21 60.01 -2.20
CA PRO A 575 -37.46 60.95 -1.36
C PRO A 575 -38.32 62.07 -0.76
N ILE A 576 -39.56 62.28 -1.22
CA ILE A 576 -40.48 63.33 -0.74
C ILE A 576 -41.44 62.78 0.33
N LEU A 577 -41.80 61.50 0.24
CA LEU A 577 -42.68 60.80 1.18
C LEU A 577 -41.86 59.70 1.87
N GLU A 578 -41.11 60.09 2.91
CA GLU A 578 -40.08 59.31 3.65
C GLU A 578 -40.50 57.94 4.23
N ASN A 579 -41.68 57.40 3.89
CA ASN A 579 -42.12 56.07 4.31
C ASN A 579 -43.07 55.36 3.32
N SER A 580 -43.32 55.89 2.12
CA SER A 580 -44.16 55.22 1.12
C SER A 580 -43.30 54.47 0.10
N LYS A 581 -43.43 53.15 0.05
CA LYS A 581 -42.90 52.31 -1.04
C LYS A 581 -43.69 52.63 -2.30
N THR A 582 -43.01 53.04 -3.37
CA THR A 582 -43.65 53.45 -4.64
C THR A 582 -43.48 52.42 -5.76
N GLY A 583 -42.96 51.24 -5.45
CA GLY A 583 -42.70 50.20 -6.44
C GLY A 583 -41.65 49.19 -6.04
N ALA A 584 -41.51 48.12 -6.82
CA ALA A 584 -40.37 47.21 -6.74
C ALA A 584 -39.37 47.46 -7.88
N ARG A 585 -38.11 47.16 -7.61
CA ARG A 585 -37.01 47.24 -8.55
C ARG A 585 -36.24 45.92 -8.54
N PHE A 586 -36.15 45.28 -9.69
CA PHE A 586 -35.29 44.12 -9.91
C PHE A 586 -34.03 44.55 -10.65
N ILE A 587 -32.86 44.14 -10.15
CA ILE A 587 -31.55 44.53 -10.68
C ILE A 587 -30.79 43.28 -11.11
N ILE A 588 -30.53 43.18 -12.41
CA ILE A 588 -29.67 42.19 -13.04
C ILE A 588 -28.31 42.82 -13.27
N VAL A 589 -27.26 42.15 -12.82
CA VAL A 589 -25.87 42.51 -13.13
C VAL A 589 -25.24 41.35 -13.89
N LEU A 590 -24.70 41.61 -15.09
CA LEU A 590 -24.05 40.60 -15.92
C LEU A 590 -22.68 41.08 -16.41
N PRO A 591 -21.68 40.21 -16.54
CA PRO A 591 -20.39 40.59 -17.12
C PRO A 591 -20.51 40.82 -18.62
N LEU A 592 -19.91 41.91 -19.12
CA LEU A 592 -19.80 42.13 -20.55
C LEU A 592 -18.78 41.16 -21.17
N ALA A 593 -19.08 40.69 -22.39
CA ALA A 593 -18.13 39.92 -23.18
C ALA A 593 -16.88 40.76 -23.45
N LYS A 594 -15.70 40.14 -23.30
CA LYS A 594 -14.40 40.80 -23.49
C LYS A 594 -14.05 40.98 -24.96
#